data_AF-A0A3B8VUJ8-F1
#
_entry.id   AF-A0A3B8VUJ8-F1
#
_cell.length_a   1.000
_cell.length_b   1.000
_cell.length_c   1.000
_cell.angle_alpha   90.00
_cell.angle_beta   90.00
_cell.angle_gamma   90.00
#
_symmetry.space_group_name_H-M   'P 1'
#
loop_
_entity.id
_entity.type
_entity.pdbx_description
1 polymer ?
#
loop_
_entity_poly.entity_id
_entity_poly.type
_entity_poly.pdbx_seq_one_letter_code
_entity_poly.pdbx_strand_id
1 'polypeptide(L)' 'ERANSLPNPPVYILGAATGVSDHDTIWQAERITTTPVAISARKAYEMAGYGPRDIQLAQFYD' A
#
# COMPACT_ATOMS: atom_id res chain seq x y z
N GLU A 1 -19.89 -3.30 11.68
CA GLU A 1 -21.17 -2.99 12.33
C GLU A 1 -21.27 -1.54 12.81
N ARG A 2 -20.39 -1.04 13.70
CA ARG A 2 -20.41 0.38 14.13
C ARG A 2 -20.39 1.39 12.98
N ALA A 3 -19.66 1.11 11.90
CA ALA A 3 -19.61 2.01 10.75
C ALA A 3 -20.97 2.19 10.06
N ASN A 4 -21.88 1.19 10.15
CA ASN A 4 -23.20 1.26 9.54
C ASN A 4 -24.17 2.19 10.28
N SER A 5 -23.86 2.59 11.52
CA SER A 5 -24.68 3.52 12.29
C SER A 5 -24.20 4.98 12.19
N LEU A 6 -23.20 5.27 11.36
CA LEU A 6 -22.65 6.61 11.14
C LEU A 6 -23.28 7.29 9.92
N PRO A 7 -23.24 8.63 9.81
CA PRO A 7 -23.93 9.37 8.74
C PRO A 7 -23.37 9.14 7.33
N ASN A 8 -22.13 8.66 7.22
CA ASN A 8 -21.45 8.45 5.94
C ASN A 8 -21.38 6.96 5.60
N PRO A 9 -21.48 6.58 4.31
CA PRO A 9 -21.26 5.20 3.89
C PRO A 9 -19.87 4.70 4.30
N PRO A 10 -19.74 3.46 4.80
CA PRO A 10 -18.44 2.91 5.15
C PRO A 10 -17.59 2.67 3.90
N VAL A 11 -16.28 2.92 4.03
CA VAL A 11 -15.28 2.52 3.03
C VAL A 11 -14.39 1.46 3.65
N TYR A 12 -14.21 0.34 2.97
CA TYR A 12 -13.44 -0.79 3.47
C TYR A 12 -11.95 -0.61 3.18
N ILE A 13 -11.12 -0.90 4.19
CA ILE A 13 -9.67 -1.09 3.99
C ILE A 13 -9.49 -2.53 3.52
N LEU A 14 -9.41 -2.72 2.21
CA LEU A 14 -9.32 -4.05 1.59
C LEU A 14 -7.90 -4.63 1.63
N GLY A 15 -6.89 -3.76 1.63
CA GLY A 15 -5.50 -4.17 1.72
C GLY A 15 -4.64 -3.09 2.34
N ALA A 16 -3.76 -3.48 3.24
CA ALA A 16 -2.77 -2.60 3.84
C ALA A 16 -1.50 -3.40 4.12
N ALA A 17 -0.35 -2.84 3.78
CA ALA A 17 0.93 -3.48 4.02
C ALA A 17 2.02 -2.43 4.24
N THR A 18 3.07 -2.84 4.94
CA THR A 18 4.29 -2.06 5.11
C THR A 18 5.47 -2.81 4.52
N GLY A 19 6.45 -2.05 4.03
CA GLY A 19 7.72 -2.52 3.56
C GLY A 19 8.79 -1.75 4.32
N VAL A 20 9.80 -2.45 4.81
CA VAL A 20 10.98 -1.86 5.45
C VAL A 20 12.18 -2.14 4.57
N SER A 21 13.14 -1.21 4.56
CA SER A 21 14.41 -1.43 3.89
C SER A 21 15.15 -2.60 4.54
N ASP A 22 15.89 -3.36 3.73
CA ASP A 22 16.81 -4.40 4.18
C ASP A 22 18.18 -3.84 4.60
N HIS A 23 18.37 -2.53 4.44
CA HIS A 23 19.57 -1.80 4.78
C HIS A 23 19.25 -0.61 5.70
N ASP A 24 20.22 -0.20 6.52
CA ASP A 24 20.05 0.91 7.46
C ASP A 24 20.19 2.27 6.78
N THR A 25 20.97 2.35 5.69
CA THR A 25 21.32 3.62 5.03
C THR A 25 21.24 3.50 3.51
N ILE A 26 20.84 4.58 2.83
CA ILE A 26 20.44 4.51 1.41
C ILE A 26 21.58 4.16 0.43
N TRP A 27 22.83 4.47 0.76
CA TRP A 27 23.98 4.13 -0.09
C TRP A 27 24.35 2.64 -0.05
N GLN A 28 23.73 1.86 0.83
CA GLN A 28 23.85 0.41 0.87
C GLN A 28 22.84 -0.28 -0.06
N ALA A 29 21.87 0.46 -0.60
CA ALA A 29 20.88 -0.10 -1.51
C ALA A 29 21.54 -0.62 -2.80
N GLU A 30 21.20 -1.83 -3.21
CA GLU A 30 21.63 -2.39 -4.50
C GLU A 30 21.13 -1.53 -5.68
N ARG A 31 19.93 -0.96 -5.52
CA ARG A 31 19.23 -0.14 -6.52
C ARG A 31 18.52 1.01 -5.81
N ILE A 32 19.08 2.22 -5.87
CA ILE A 32 18.50 3.40 -5.21
C ILE A 32 17.09 3.79 -5.71
N THR A 33 16.69 3.30 -6.89
CA THR A 33 15.34 3.53 -7.45
C THR A 33 14.33 2.45 -7.06
N THR A 34 14.76 1.40 -6.35
CA THR A 34 13.88 0.33 -5.88
C THR A 34 13.70 0.49 -4.38
N THR A 35 12.51 0.91 -3.97
CA THR A 35 12.20 1.16 -2.56
C THR A 35 11.36 0.03 -1.96
N PRO A 36 11.21 -0.04 -0.63
CA PRO A 36 10.34 -1.02 0.02
C PRO A 36 8.85 -0.94 -0.41
N VAL A 37 8.45 0.12 -1.14
CA VAL A 37 7.12 0.24 -1.75
C VAL A 37 6.85 -0.91 -2.73
N ALA A 38 7.87 -1.43 -3.42
CA ALA A 38 7.71 -2.61 -4.29
C ALA A 38 7.18 -3.83 -3.52
N ILE A 39 7.50 -3.94 -2.23
CA ILE A 39 7.01 -5.00 -1.35
C ILE A 39 5.63 -4.66 -0.79
N SER A 40 5.46 -3.45 -0.24
CA SER A 40 4.20 -3.07 0.41
C SER A 40 3.05 -2.97 -0.58
N ALA A 41 3.24 -2.33 -1.74
CA ALA A 41 2.19 -2.21 -2.74
C ALA A 41 1.70 -3.59 -3.22
N ARG A 42 2.63 -4.50 -3.53
CA ARG A 42 2.28 -5.87 -3.95
C ARG A 42 1.49 -6.61 -2.88
N LYS A 43 1.92 -6.57 -1.62
CA LYS A 43 1.21 -7.25 -0.52
C LYS A 43 -0.17 -6.64 -0.26
N ALA A 44 -0.31 -5.32 -0.39
CA ALA A 44 -1.61 -4.65 -0.26
C ALA A 44 -2.57 -5.08 -1.39
N TYR A 45 -2.08 -5.18 -2.63
CA TYR A 45 -2.84 -5.74 -3.76
C TYR A 45 -3.26 -7.19 -3.52
N GLU A 46 -2.33 -8.05 -3.07
CA GLU A 46 -2.59 -9.46 -2.74
C GLU A 46 -3.66 -9.59 -1.64
N MET A 47 -3.58 -8.78 -0.57
CA MET A 47 -4.58 -8.76 0.51
C MET A 47 -5.96 -8.29 0.02
N ALA A 48 -5.99 -7.29 -0.88
CA ALA A 48 -7.22 -6.75 -1.41
C ALA A 48 -7.86 -7.63 -2.49
N GLY A 49 -7.10 -8.52 -3.12
CA GLY A 49 -7.56 -9.31 -4.27
C GLY A 49 -7.67 -8.51 -5.57
N TYR A 50 -6.89 -7.43 -5.71
CA TYR A 50 -6.89 -6.52 -6.86
C TYR A 50 -5.49 -6.37 -7.46
N GLY A 51 -5.41 -5.82 -8.66
CA GLY A 51 -4.18 -5.38 -9.30
C GLY A 51 -4.19 -3.90 -9.69
N PRO A 52 -3.06 -3.37 -10.19
CA PRO A 52 -2.93 -1.95 -10.54
C PRO A 52 -3.90 -1.49 -11.65
N ARG A 53 -4.37 -2.41 -12.49
CA ARG A 53 -5.35 -2.10 -13.55
C ARG A 53 -6.78 -1.91 -13.02
N ASP A 54 -7.05 -2.32 -11.79
CA ASP A 54 -8.35 -2.17 -11.15
C ASP A 54 -8.47 -0.83 -10.38
N ILE A 55 -7.36 -0.11 -10.23
CA ILE A 55 -7.30 1.13 -9.45
C ILE A 55 -7.65 2.34 -10.32
N GLN A 56 -8.63 3.12 -9.86
CA GLN A 56 -9.14 4.29 -10.57
C GLN A 56 -8.61 5.62 -10.03
N LEU A 57 -8.02 5.61 -8.83
CA LEU A 57 -7.44 6.77 -8.16
C LEU A 57 -6.13 6.34 -7.49
N ALA A 58 -5.06 7.09 -7.76
CA ALA A 58 -3.79 6.91 -7.07
C ALA A 58 -3.52 8.12 -6.17
N GLN A 59 -3.23 7.85 -4.90
CA GLN A 59 -2.72 8.83 -3.95
C GLN A 59 -1.32 8.39 -3.55
N PHE A 60 -0.32 9.20 -3.88
CA PHE A 60 1.07 8.99 -3.48
C PHE A 60 1.48 10.11 -2.54
N TYR A 61 2.30 9.76 -1.55
CA TYR A 61 3.05 10.78 -0.81
C TYR A 61 4.10 11.36 -1.74
N ASP A 62 4.08 12.69 -1.88
CA ASP A 62 5.07 13.51 -2.58
C ASP A 62 6.24 13.94 -1.67
#